data_AF-A0A239PWN0-F1
#
_entry.id   AF-A0A239PWN0-F1
#
_cell.length_a   1.000
_cell.length_b   1.000
_cell.length_c   1.000
_cell.angle_alpha   90.00
_cell.angle_beta   90.00
_cell.angle_gamma   90.00
#
_symmetry.space_group_name_H-M   'P 1'
#
loop_
_entity.id
_entity.type
_entity.pdbx_description
1 polymer ?
#
loop_
_entity_poly.entity_id
_entity_poly.type
_entity_poly.pdbx_seq_one_letter_code
_entity_poly.pdbx_strand_id
1 'polypeptide(L)'
;MTTMTYKHWRDVPERSWRWKNFSPAEIACRGSGSLRINEEALDKLQALRDRLGKPLIVRSAYRSPAHNRAVGGAPRSKHMDGTAFDIAMANHDPVAFEAAARAVGFLGFGYYPRSGFMHIDLGPARQWGERFPVRATAFAAETAPVREVLADSRTMKGSGAAGVATLGTAGVEVAQSVLTETQIAILPLVPYLDTLRWVFIAVALAGVAVTIYARIDDWKRGRR
;
A
#
# COMPACT_ATOMS: atom_id res chain seq x y z
N MET A 1 19.26 -21.59 -1.87
CA MET A 1 18.21 -20.63 -1.49
C MET A 1 17.36 -21.27 -0.41
N THR A 2 17.25 -20.64 0.76
CA THR A 2 16.42 -21.16 1.85
C THR A 2 14.96 -20.79 1.59
N THR A 3 14.06 -21.77 1.71
CA THR A 3 12.62 -21.53 1.66
C THR A 3 12.00 -22.01 2.95
N MET A 4 11.25 -21.15 3.63
CA MET A 4 10.51 -21.49 4.85
C MET A 4 9.01 -21.37 4.60
N THR A 5 8.21 -22.25 5.18
CA THR A 5 6.75 -22.19 5.05
C THR A 5 6.12 -22.20 6.43
N TYR A 6 5.15 -21.31 6.65
CA TYR A 6 4.38 -21.18 7.87
C TYR A 6 2.90 -21.36 7.56
N LYS A 7 2.15 -22.02 8.45
CA LYS A 7 0.70 -22.19 8.31
C LYS A 7 -0.03 -20.86 8.41
N HIS A 8 0.47 -19.97 9.26
CA HIS A 8 -0.02 -18.61 9.38
C HIS A 8 1.15 -17.63 9.59
N TRP A 9 1.03 -16.40 9.09
CA TRP A 9 2.08 -15.38 9.22
C TRP A 9 2.40 -14.98 10.68
N ARG A 10 1.45 -15.22 11.59
CA ARG A 10 1.65 -15.02 13.05
C ARG A 10 2.59 -16.04 13.67
N ASP A 11 2.85 -17.16 12.98
CA ASP A 11 3.73 -18.21 13.46
C ASP A 11 5.21 -17.89 13.18
N VAL A 12 5.49 -16.77 12.51
CA VAL A 12 6.85 -16.33 12.22
C VAL A 12 7.50 -15.79 13.51
N PRO A 13 8.61 -16.37 13.98
CA PRO A 13 9.32 -15.83 15.14
C PRO A 13 9.83 -14.42 14.84
N GLU A 14 9.57 -13.44 15.71
CA GLU A 14 9.94 -12.04 15.48
C GLU A 14 11.43 -11.87 15.14
N ARG A 15 12.30 -12.63 15.84
CA ARG A 15 13.76 -12.59 15.64
C ARG A 15 14.23 -13.13 14.28
N SER A 16 13.37 -13.84 13.56
CA SER A 16 13.70 -14.39 12.23
C SER A 16 13.41 -13.43 11.08
N TRP A 17 12.63 -12.37 11.32
CA TRP A 17 12.21 -11.44 10.28
C TRP A 17 13.19 -10.27 10.12
N ARG A 18 13.95 -10.27 9.02
CA ARG A 18 15.00 -9.25 8.76
C ARG A 18 14.62 -8.15 7.78
N TRP A 19 13.53 -8.29 7.03
CA TRP A 19 13.12 -7.33 6.00
C TRP A 19 12.36 -6.16 6.63
N LYS A 20 13.11 -5.17 7.11
CA LYS A 20 12.63 -4.03 7.91
C LYS A 20 11.46 -3.23 7.31
N ASN A 21 11.33 -3.23 5.97
CA ASN A 21 10.31 -2.44 5.27
C ASN A 21 9.04 -3.23 4.94
N PHE A 22 8.97 -4.49 5.35
CA PHE A 22 7.83 -5.37 5.12
C PHE A 22 7.46 -6.09 6.41
N SER A 23 6.21 -6.47 6.55
CA SER A 23 5.72 -7.34 7.61
C SER A 23 5.41 -8.75 7.08
N PRO A 24 5.42 -9.78 7.94
CA PRO A 24 4.97 -11.11 7.56
C PRO A 24 3.55 -11.12 6.95
N ALA A 25 2.66 -10.27 7.48
CA ALA A 25 1.28 -10.17 7.03
C ALA A 25 1.15 -9.63 5.59
N GLU A 26 2.00 -8.68 5.20
CA GLU A 26 2.01 -8.13 3.82
C GLU A 26 2.47 -9.16 2.78
N ILE A 27 3.35 -10.07 3.17
CA ILE A 27 3.92 -11.10 2.29
C ILE A 27 3.04 -12.37 2.26
N ALA A 28 2.21 -12.55 3.28
CA ALA A 28 1.36 -13.72 3.42
C ALA A 28 0.27 -13.82 2.35
N CYS A 29 -0.23 -15.04 2.17
CA CYS A 29 -1.37 -15.31 1.33
C CYS A 29 -2.64 -14.70 1.94
N ARG A 30 -3.20 -13.69 1.26
CA ARG A 30 -4.43 -13.00 1.69
C ARG A 30 -5.64 -13.93 1.91
N GLY A 31 -5.73 -15.02 1.15
CA GLY A 31 -6.84 -15.97 1.28
C GLY A 31 -6.73 -16.95 2.46
N SER A 32 -5.51 -17.27 2.92
CA SER A 32 -5.31 -18.34 3.91
C SER A 32 -4.47 -17.94 5.12
N GLY A 33 -3.83 -16.77 5.10
CA GLY A 33 -2.86 -16.34 6.11
C GLY A 33 -1.53 -17.09 6.07
N SER A 34 -1.42 -18.19 5.32
CA SER A 34 -0.18 -18.94 5.15
C SER A 34 0.91 -18.11 4.49
N LEU A 35 2.16 -18.40 4.81
CA LEU A 35 3.31 -17.64 4.35
C LEU A 35 4.37 -18.59 3.81
N ARG A 36 4.92 -18.27 2.65
CA ARG A 36 6.12 -18.90 2.12
C ARG A 36 7.18 -17.84 1.91
N ILE A 37 8.27 -17.98 2.64
CA ILE A 37 9.42 -17.07 2.61
C ILE A 37 10.44 -17.67 1.65
N ASN A 38 10.69 -16.98 0.54
CA ASN A 38 11.89 -17.16 -0.26
C ASN A 38 12.84 -16.01 0.07
N GLU A 39 13.98 -16.35 0.69
CA GLU A 39 14.88 -15.33 1.22
C GLU A 39 15.44 -14.39 0.16
N GLU A 40 15.86 -14.94 -0.99
CA GLU A 40 16.41 -14.14 -2.08
C GLU A 40 15.37 -13.19 -2.66
N ALA A 41 14.13 -13.68 -2.86
CA ALA A 41 13.05 -12.84 -3.38
C ALA A 41 12.73 -11.66 -2.47
N LEU A 42 12.72 -11.88 -1.15
CA LEU A 42 12.51 -10.80 -0.19
C LEU A 42 13.73 -9.89 -0.04
N ASP A 43 14.95 -10.41 -0.13
CA ASP A 43 16.17 -9.58 -0.16
C ASP A 43 16.15 -8.64 -1.38
N LYS A 44 15.73 -9.13 -2.55
CA LYS A 44 15.56 -8.31 -3.75
C LYS A 44 14.42 -7.30 -3.62
N LEU A 45 13.30 -7.69 -3.00
CA LEU A 45 12.19 -6.77 -2.74
C LEU A 45 12.60 -5.65 -1.76
N GLN A 46 13.37 -5.98 -0.73
CA GLN A 46 13.96 -5.03 0.22
C GLN A 46 14.94 -4.08 -0.48
N ALA A 47 15.83 -4.61 -1.32
CA ALA A 47 16.74 -3.79 -2.13
C ALA A 47 15.98 -2.86 -3.09
N LEU A 48 14.89 -3.33 -3.70
CA LEU A 48 14.02 -2.50 -4.57
C LEU A 48 13.42 -1.34 -3.79
N ARG A 49 12.87 -1.63 -2.61
CA ARG A 49 12.27 -0.65 -1.72
C ARG A 49 13.27 0.40 -1.26
N ASP A 50 14.48 -0.01 -0.88
CA ASP A 50 15.56 0.90 -0.48
C ASP A 50 16.03 1.75 -1.67
N ARG A 51 16.16 1.16 -2.87
CA ARG A 51 16.55 1.87 -4.09
C ARG A 51 15.55 2.95 -4.52
N LEU A 52 14.26 2.67 -4.41
CA LEU A 52 13.21 3.60 -4.81
C LEU A 52 12.97 4.71 -3.79
N GLY A 53 13.35 4.52 -2.52
CA GLY A 53 13.10 5.49 -1.45
C GLY A 53 11.62 5.81 -1.23
N LYS A 54 10.71 4.94 -1.67
CA LYS A 54 9.25 5.09 -1.58
C LYS A 54 8.57 3.76 -1.23
N PRO A 55 7.46 3.76 -0.47
CA PRO A 55 6.73 2.54 -0.08
C PRO A 55 6.40 1.63 -1.26
N LEU A 56 6.62 0.32 -1.10
CA LEU A 56 6.09 -0.67 -2.04
C LEU A 56 4.75 -1.17 -1.51
N ILE A 57 3.65 -0.77 -2.14
CA ILE A 57 2.31 -1.21 -1.76
C ILE A 57 2.09 -2.62 -2.34
N VAL A 58 2.33 -3.65 -1.52
CA VAL A 58 2.21 -5.06 -1.90
C VAL A 58 0.73 -5.47 -1.97
N ARG A 59 0.21 -5.67 -3.19
CA ARG A 59 -1.14 -6.17 -3.40
C ARG A 59 -1.22 -7.68 -3.24
N SER A 60 -0.21 -8.41 -3.68
CA SER A 60 -0.13 -9.86 -3.56
C SER A 60 1.33 -10.31 -3.56
N ALA A 61 1.65 -11.29 -2.72
CA ALA A 61 2.97 -11.88 -2.62
C ALA A 61 2.85 -13.40 -2.67
N TYR A 62 2.91 -14.12 -1.55
CA TYR A 62 2.65 -15.55 -1.59
C TYR A 62 1.18 -15.86 -1.89
N ARG A 63 0.90 -16.88 -2.70
CA ARG A 63 -0.44 -17.46 -2.86
C ARG A 63 -0.41 -18.95 -2.58
N SER A 64 -1.26 -19.41 -1.66
CA SER A 64 -1.48 -20.84 -1.49
C SER A 64 -2.09 -21.44 -2.77
N PRO A 65 -1.90 -22.74 -3.05
CA PRO A 65 -2.47 -23.37 -4.24
C PRO A 65 -3.98 -23.18 -4.38
N ALA A 66 -4.72 -23.26 -3.27
CA ALA A 66 -6.16 -23.05 -3.24
C ALA A 66 -6.53 -21.61 -3.60
N HIS A 67 -5.86 -20.62 -2.99
CA HIS A 67 -6.10 -19.22 -3.29
C HIS A 67 -5.71 -18.87 -4.73
N ASN A 68 -4.58 -19.39 -5.23
CA ASN A 68 -4.16 -19.19 -6.62
C ASN A 68 -5.22 -19.69 -7.62
N ARG A 69 -5.80 -20.88 -7.38
CA ARG A 69 -6.92 -21.38 -8.22
C ARG A 69 -8.15 -20.49 -8.12
N ALA A 70 -8.53 -20.07 -6.92
CA ALA A 70 -9.73 -19.26 -6.69
C ALA A 70 -9.68 -17.90 -7.42
N VAL A 71 -8.47 -17.32 -7.57
CA VAL A 71 -8.27 -16.06 -8.30
C VAL A 71 -7.94 -16.24 -9.79
N GLY A 72 -8.06 -17.46 -10.32
CA GLY A 72 -7.74 -17.76 -11.73
C GLY A 72 -6.25 -17.65 -12.07
N GLY A 73 -5.37 -17.84 -11.08
CA GLY A 73 -3.93 -17.78 -11.27
C GLY A 73 -3.38 -18.94 -12.11
N ALA A 74 -2.25 -18.70 -12.78
CA ALA A 74 -1.60 -19.70 -13.62
C ALA A 74 -1.20 -20.97 -12.82
N PRO A 75 -1.24 -22.18 -13.41
CA PRO A 75 -0.90 -23.43 -12.72
C PRO A 75 0.53 -23.47 -12.14
N ARG A 76 1.48 -22.80 -12.79
CA ARG A 76 2.89 -22.68 -12.34
C ARG A 76 3.21 -21.24 -11.92
N SER A 77 2.31 -20.61 -11.18
CA SER A 77 2.46 -19.20 -10.76
C SER A 77 3.63 -19.02 -9.79
N LYS A 78 4.47 -18.01 -10.05
CA LYS A 78 5.58 -17.63 -9.16
C LYS A 78 5.15 -17.10 -7.80
N HIS A 79 3.88 -16.70 -7.65
CA HIS A 79 3.31 -16.43 -6.32
C HIS A 79 3.25 -17.68 -5.44
N MET A 80 3.08 -18.88 -6.01
CA MET A 80 3.06 -20.14 -5.24
C MET A 80 4.47 -20.56 -4.80
N ASP A 81 5.51 -20.06 -5.47
CA ASP A 81 6.90 -20.27 -5.12
C ASP A 81 7.40 -19.26 -4.06
N GLY A 82 6.62 -18.23 -3.74
CA GLY A 82 7.04 -17.13 -2.87
C GLY A 82 8.04 -16.17 -3.54
N THR A 83 8.12 -16.20 -4.87
CA THR A 83 9.12 -15.44 -5.65
C THR A 83 8.49 -14.40 -6.58
N ALA A 84 7.25 -13.98 -6.30
CA ALA A 84 6.55 -12.98 -7.10
C ALA A 84 5.79 -11.98 -6.22
N PHE A 85 5.71 -10.74 -6.70
CA PHE A 85 5.08 -9.64 -6.00
C PHE A 85 4.27 -8.79 -7.00
N ASP A 86 3.01 -8.54 -6.67
CA ASP A 86 2.16 -7.58 -7.36
C ASP A 86 2.22 -6.25 -6.60
N ILE A 87 2.86 -5.25 -7.19
CA ILE A 87 3.09 -3.94 -6.56
C ILE A 87 2.17 -2.90 -7.18
N ALA A 88 1.43 -2.15 -6.36
CA ALA A 88 0.58 -1.08 -6.87
C ALA A 88 1.45 0.04 -7.47
N MET A 89 1.07 0.51 -8.66
CA MET A 89 1.79 1.60 -9.33
C MET A 89 1.27 2.98 -8.90
N ALA A 90 0.31 3.06 -7.98
CA ALA A 90 -0.32 4.32 -7.57
C ALA A 90 0.71 5.37 -7.14
N ASN A 91 1.77 4.96 -6.44
CA ASN A 91 2.81 5.84 -5.91
C ASN A 91 4.17 5.73 -6.63
N HIS A 92 4.21 5.11 -7.81
CA HIS A 92 5.44 4.89 -8.58
C HIS A 92 5.26 5.26 -10.05
N ASP A 93 6.31 5.83 -10.63
CA ASP A 93 6.44 5.91 -12.09
C ASP A 93 6.71 4.50 -12.62
N PRO A 94 5.86 3.94 -13.50
CA PRO A 94 6.01 2.55 -13.94
C PRO A 94 7.33 2.29 -14.68
N VAL A 95 7.87 3.27 -15.41
CA VAL A 95 9.13 3.12 -16.17
C VAL A 95 10.31 3.11 -15.20
N ALA A 96 10.35 4.07 -14.28
CA ALA A 96 11.40 4.12 -13.26
C ALA A 96 11.35 2.90 -12.32
N PHE A 97 10.14 2.47 -11.94
CA PHE A 97 9.93 1.28 -11.12
C PHE A 97 10.47 0.02 -11.81
N GLU A 98 10.13 -0.21 -13.08
CA GLU A 98 10.62 -1.37 -13.82
C GLU A 98 12.15 -1.35 -13.93
N ALA A 99 12.74 -0.20 -14.27
CA ALA A 99 14.19 -0.06 -14.35
C ALA A 99 14.87 -0.40 -13.01
N ALA A 100 14.31 0.07 -11.89
CA ALA A 100 14.81 -0.24 -10.56
C ALA A 100 14.64 -1.73 -10.20
N ALA A 101 13.50 -2.35 -10.55
CA ALA A 101 13.23 -3.76 -10.31
C ALA A 101 14.19 -4.66 -11.11
N ARG A 102 14.47 -4.31 -12.37
CA ARG A 102 15.50 -4.99 -13.19
C ARG A 102 16.88 -4.88 -12.55
N ALA A 103 17.24 -3.69 -12.06
CA ALA A 103 18.56 -3.45 -11.46
C ALA A 103 18.82 -4.30 -10.21
N VAL A 104 17.78 -4.70 -9.46
CA VAL A 104 17.92 -5.61 -8.30
C VAL A 104 17.72 -7.09 -8.66
N GLY A 105 17.48 -7.40 -9.93
CA GLY A 105 17.47 -8.76 -10.47
C GLY A 105 16.10 -9.42 -10.60
N PHE A 106 15.00 -8.67 -10.66
CA PHE A 106 13.72 -9.23 -11.14
C PHE A 106 13.76 -9.40 -12.67
N LEU A 107 13.17 -10.49 -13.15
CA LEU A 107 13.28 -10.92 -14.56
C LEU A 107 11.91 -11.07 -15.25
N GLY A 108 10.88 -11.50 -14.51
CA GLY A 108 9.52 -11.59 -15.01
C GLY A 108 8.72 -10.32 -14.71
N PHE A 109 8.04 -9.78 -15.72
CA PHE A 109 7.27 -8.54 -15.62
C PHE A 109 5.86 -8.69 -16.23
N GLY A 110 4.82 -8.46 -15.43
CA GLY A 110 3.44 -8.40 -15.90
C GLY A 110 2.85 -7.01 -15.70
N TYR A 111 2.22 -6.44 -16.73
CA TYR A 111 1.69 -5.09 -16.68
C TYR A 111 0.16 -5.08 -16.66
N TYR A 112 -0.43 -4.48 -15.61
CA TYR A 112 -1.88 -4.46 -15.38
C TYR A 112 -2.37 -3.03 -15.09
N PRO A 113 -2.34 -2.10 -16.07
CA PRO A 113 -2.72 -0.70 -15.88
C PRO A 113 -4.17 -0.54 -15.42
N ARG A 114 -5.11 -1.30 -16.01
CA ARG A 114 -6.52 -1.31 -15.61
C ARG A 114 -6.73 -1.72 -14.14
N SER A 115 -5.85 -2.58 -13.62
CA SER A 115 -5.88 -3.00 -12.22
C SER A 115 -4.94 -2.19 -11.33
N GLY A 116 -4.12 -1.30 -11.90
CA GLY A 116 -3.22 -0.39 -11.17
C GLY A 116 -1.98 -1.03 -10.55
N PHE A 117 -1.49 -2.17 -11.04
CA PHE A 117 -0.30 -2.83 -10.49
C PHE A 117 0.64 -3.41 -11.55
N MET A 118 1.91 -3.58 -11.16
CA MET A 118 2.89 -4.32 -11.93
C MET A 118 3.26 -5.59 -11.16
N HIS A 119 3.30 -6.71 -11.86
CA HIS A 119 3.80 -7.99 -11.37
C HIS A 119 5.31 -8.07 -11.62
N ILE A 120 6.07 -8.47 -10.61
CA ILE A 120 7.52 -8.75 -10.71
C ILE A 120 7.83 -10.12 -10.12
N ASP A 121 8.71 -10.90 -10.76
CA ASP A 121 9.12 -12.22 -10.27
C ASP A 121 10.54 -12.65 -10.68
N LEU A 122 11.05 -13.70 -10.02
CA LEU A 122 12.38 -14.30 -10.26
C LEU A 122 12.37 -15.50 -11.21
N GLY A 123 11.28 -15.74 -11.94
CA GLY A 123 11.24 -16.75 -12.99
C GLY A 123 12.05 -16.37 -14.23
N PRO A 124 11.94 -17.14 -15.33
CA PRO A 124 12.61 -16.80 -16.58
C PRO A 124 12.26 -15.39 -17.06
N ALA A 125 13.24 -14.72 -17.69
CA ALA A 125 13.06 -13.39 -18.26
C ALA A 125 11.90 -13.39 -19.26
N ARG A 126 10.86 -12.64 -18.95
CA ARG A 126 9.63 -12.58 -19.76
C ARG A 126 8.81 -11.36 -19.42
N GLN A 127 7.97 -10.96 -20.36
CA GLN A 127 7.06 -9.84 -20.19
C GLN A 127 5.68 -10.16 -20.76
N TRP A 128 4.61 -9.68 -20.12
CA TRP A 128 3.24 -9.88 -20.58
C TRP A 128 2.29 -8.78 -20.10
N GLY A 129 1.10 -8.69 -20.70
CA GLY A 129 0.12 -7.65 -20.39
C GLY A 129 0.33 -6.36 -21.18
N GLU A 130 -0.32 -5.30 -20.76
CA GLU A 130 -0.35 -4.00 -21.45
C GLU A 130 0.49 -2.97 -20.70
N ARG A 131 1.40 -2.28 -21.40
CA ARG A 131 2.25 -1.27 -20.77
C ARG A 131 1.41 -0.16 -20.14
N PHE A 132 1.92 0.42 -19.05
CA PHE A 132 1.27 1.58 -18.45
C PHE A 132 1.36 2.78 -19.40
N PRO A 133 0.29 3.57 -19.56
CA PRO A 133 0.38 4.83 -20.29
C PRO A 133 1.34 5.78 -19.56
N VAL A 134 2.00 6.64 -20.32
CA VAL A 134 2.84 7.69 -19.75
C VAL A 134 1.97 8.61 -18.89
N ARG A 135 2.35 8.77 -17.62
CA ARG A 135 1.66 9.66 -16.68
C ARG A 135 2.67 10.29 -15.74
N ALA A 136 2.49 11.58 -15.44
CA ALA A 136 3.26 12.23 -14.38
C ALA A 136 2.87 11.61 -13.03
N THR A 137 3.86 11.29 -12.19
CA THR A 137 3.60 10.75 -10.85
C THR A 137 3.74 11.85 -9.81
N ALA A 138 2.66 12.10 -9.06
CA ALA A 138 2.55 13.22 -8.12
C ALA A 138 3.10 12.93 -6.71
N PHE A 139 3.80 11.80 -6.49
CA PHE A 139 4.16 11.35 -5.15
C PHE A 139 5.58 11.78 -4.75
N ALA A 140 5.68 12.52 -3.64
CA ALA A 140 6.94 12.90 -2.99
C ALA A 140 7.74 11.68 -2.50
N ALA A 141 9.05 11.83 -2.33
CA ALA A 141 9.89 10.84 -1.66
C ALA A 141 9.47 10.68 -0.19
N GLU A 142 9.59 9.47 0.35
CA GLU A 142 9.26 9.24 1.74
C GLU A 142 10.31 9.85 2.65
N THR A 143 9.89 10.77 3.51
CA THR A 143 10.73 11.27 4.59
C THR A 143 10.90 10.14 5.61
N ALA A 144 12.14 9.79 5.92
CA ALA A 144 12.42 8.82 6.97
C ALA A 144 11.66 9.22 8.25
N PRO A 145 10.98 8.28 8.94
CA PRO A 145 10.32 8.61 10.19
C PRO A 145 11.38 9.14 11.16
N VAL A 146 11.14 10.33 11.72
CA VAL A 146 11.89 10.84 12.86
C VAL A 146 11.65 9.85 13.99
N ARG A 147 12.54 8.86 14.15
CA ARG A 147 12.54 8.03 15.36
C ARG A 147 12.65 9.01 16.53
N GLU A 148 11.67 8.99 17.42
CA GLU A 148 11.78 9.59 18.73
C GLU A 148 13.07 9.07 19.37
N VAL A 149 14.10 9.92 19.38
CA VAL A 149 15.26 9.78 20.26
C VAL A 149 14.80 10.17 21.66
N LEU A 150 13.85 9.42 22.22
CA LEU A 150 13.38 9.57 23.60
C LEU A 150 14.11 8.63 24.56
N ALA A 151 14.93 7.71 24.05
CA ALA A 151 15.68 6.77 24.88
C ALA A 151 16.93 7.40 25.54
N ASP A 152 17.48 8.49 24.98
CA ASP A 152 18.71 9.11 25.49
C ASP A 152 18.46 10.31 26.44
N SER A 153 17.21 10.71 26.66
CA SER A 153 16.88 11.92 27.43
C SER A 153 16.69 11.70 28.93
N ARG A 154 16.88 10.48 29.46
CA ARG A 154 16.67 10.18 30.89
C ARG A 154 17.88 10.46 31.80
N THR A 155 18.98 11.01 31.27
CA THR A 155 20.23 11.20 32.06
C THR A 155 20.78 12.62 32.12
N MET A 156 20.11 13.64 31.60
CA MET A 156 20.55 15.04 31.77
C MET A 156 19.62 15.81 32.72
N LYS A 157 20.10 15.91 33.97
CA LYS A 157 19.62 16.83 35.01
C LYS A 157 19.62 18.28 34.51
N GLY A 158 18.50 18.96 34.73
CA GLY A 158 18.44 20.34 35.19
C GLY A 158 18.68 21.45 34.17
N SER A 159 18.11 22.61 34.49
CA SER A 159 18.23 23.94 33.85
C SER A 159 17.45 24.14 32.55
N GLY A 160 16.39 24.95 32.64
CA GLY A 160 15.56 25.33 31.52
C GLY A 160 16.18 26.44 30.65
N ALA A 161 15.83 26.41 29.37
CA ALA A 161 15.60 27.55 28.50
C ALA A 161 14.87 27.01 27.25
N ALA A 162 13.81 27.69 26.85
CA ALA A 162 12.92 27.28 25.77
C ALA A 162 13.64 27.14 24.42
N GLY A 163 13.19 26.16 23.64
CA GLY A 163 13.75 25.84 22.33
C GLY A 163 13.60 26.97 21.32
N VAL A 164 14.71 27.29 20.66
CA VAL A 164 14.73 28.01 19.39
C VAL A 164 15.21 27.01 18.34
N ALA A 165 14.27 26.41 17.61
CA ALA A 165 14.59 25.64 16.41
C ALA A 165 14.83 26.63 15.27
N THR A 166 16.05 26.71 14.77
CA THR A 166 16.41 27.44 13.56
C THR A 166 15.74 26.79 12.35
N LEU A 167 14.58 27.31 11.93
CA LEU A 167 14.01 27.01 10.62
C LEU A 167 14.88 27.70 9.55
N GLY A 168 15.58 26.91 8.73
CA GLY A 168 16.22 27.40 7.52
C GLY A 168 15.18 27.79 6.47
N THR A 169 15.55 28.71 5.58
CA THR A 169 14.70 29.29 4.52
C THR A 169 14.00 28.25 3.65
N ALA A 170 14.70 27.15 3.31
CA ALA A 170 14.12 26.05 2.53
C ALA A 170 12.95 25.32 3.23
N GLY A 171 12.90 25.31 4.56
CA GLY A 171 11.81 24.69 5.32
C GLY A 171 10.56 25.55 5.37
N VAL A 172 10.72 26.88 5.33
CA VAL A 172 9.61 27.84 5.29
C VAL A 172 8.94 27.82 3.92
N GLU A 173 9.71 27.75 2.84
CA GLU A 173 9.20 27.73 1.46
C GLU A 173 8.36 26.48 1.17
N VAL A 174 8.81 25.31 1.61
CA VAL A 174 8.08 24.05 1.41
C VAL A 174 6.78 24.00 2.23
N ALA A 175 6.81 24.53 3.46
CA ALA A 175 5.58 24.64 4.25
C ALA A 175 4.59 25.62 3.62
N GLN A 176 5.06 26.75 3.12
CA GLN A 176 4.22 27.75 2.45
C GLN A 176 3.66 27.23 1.12
N SER A 177 4.44 26.51 0.30
CA SER A 177 3.96 26.00 -0.99
C SER A 177 2.84 24.98 -0.82
N VAL A 178 2.96 24.07 0.15
CA VAL A 178 1.93 23.06 0.46
C VAL A 178 0.67 23.70 1.02
N LEU A 179 0.82 24.71 1.91
CA LEU A 179 -0.32 25.46 2.45
C LEU A 179 -1.07 26.25 1.36
N THR A 180 -0.35 26.81 0.39
CA THR A 180 -0.93 27.63 -0.68
C THR A 180 -1.65 26.76 -1.71
N GLU A 181 -1.06 25.62 -2.11
CA GLU A 181 -1.70 24.66 -3.02
C GLU A 181 -2.98 24.04 -2.41
N THR A 182 -2.95 23.71 -1.12
CA THR A 182 -4.14 23.17 -0.43
C THR A 182 -5.23 24.22 -0.26
N GLN A 183 -4.89 25.49 0.00
CA GLN A 183 -5.89 26.57 0.06
C GLN A 183 -6.57 26.80 -1.29
N ILE A 184 -5.82 26.86 -2.40
CA ILE A 184 -6.37 27.14 -3.73
C ILE A 184 -7.33 26.03 -4.19
N ALA A 185 -7.04 24.77 -3.87
CA ALA A 185 -7.87 23.63 -4.26
C ALA A 185 -9.14 23.48 -3.40
N ILE A 186 -9.08 23.83 -2.12
CA ILE A 186 -10.15 23.52 -1.16
C ILE A 186 -11.14 24.70 -0.99
N LEU A 187 -10.66 25.94 -0.97
CA LEU A 187 -11.49 27.13 -0.74
C LEU A 187 -12.72 27.26 -1.66
N PRO A 188 -12.66 26.93 -2.97
CA PRO A 188 -13.84 27.01 -3.85
C PRO A 188 -14.90 25.95 -3.53
N LEU A 189 -14.52 24.85 -2.88
CA LEU A 189 -15.38 23.70 -2.59
C LEU A 189 -16.09 23.81 -1.23
N VAL A 190 -15.55 24.60 -0.30
CA VAL A 190 -16.13 24.82 1.04
C VAL A 190 -17.64 25.13 1.02
N PRO A 191 -18.17 26.03 0.17
CA PRO A 191 -19.61 26.32 0.16
C PRO A 191 -20.48 25.15 -0.33
N TYR A 192 -19.92 24.16 -1.03
CA TYR A 192 -20.65 22.99 -1.51
C TYR A 192 -20.63 21.82 -0.53
N LEU A 193 -19.68 21.79 0.42
CA LEU A 193 -19.56 20.72 1.41
C LEU A 193 -20.78 20.66 2.32
N ASP A 194 -21.32 21.82 2.71
CA ASP A 194 -22.53 21.87 3.53
C ASP A 194 -23.78 21.43 2.76
N THR A 195 -23.88 21.79 1.49
CA THR A 195 -24.96 21.34 0.61
C THR A 195 -24.90 19.82 0.40
N LEU A 196 -23.71 19.27 0.14
CA LEU A 196 -23.48 17.83 0.02
C LEU A 196 -23.84 17.10 1.32
N ARG A 197 -23.46 17.63 2.48
CA ARG A 197 -23.80 17.07 3.79
C ARG A 197 -25.31 16.93 3.96
N TRP A 198 -26.08 17.98 3.65
CA TRP A 198 -27.55 17.93 3.74
C TRP A 198 -28.19 17.01 2.70
N VAL A 199 -27.64 16.94 1.48
CA VAL A 199 -28.09 16.00 0.45
C VAL A 199 -27.90 14.54 0.89
N PHE A 200 -26.74 14.20 1.45
CA PHE A 200 -26.49 12.85 1.96
C PHE A 200 -27.43 12.47 3.10
N ILE A 201 -27.69 13.40 4.02
CA ILE A 201 -28.66 13.18 5.12
C ILE A 201 -30.06 12.94 4.56
N ALA A 202 -30.51 13.76 3.60
CA ALA A 202 -31.83 13.62 2.99
C ALA A 202 -31.99 12.28 2.25
N VAL A 203 -30.98 11.86 1.48
CA VAL A 203 -30.97 10.56 0.78
C VAL A 203 -31.01 9.39 1.78
N ALA A 204 -30.24 9.47 2.86
CA ALA A 204 -30.24 8.45 3.91
C ALA A 204 -31.62 8.33 4.58
N LEU A 205 -32.24 9.46 4.93
CA LEU A 205 -33.58 9.47 5.54
C LEU A 205 -34.67 8.95 4.60
N ALA A 206 -34.60 9.29 3.31
CA ALA A 206 -35.51 8.75 2.30
C ALA A 206 -35.37 7.23 2.18
N GLY A 207 -34.14 6.70 2.16
CA GLY A 207 -33.88 5.26 2.15
C GLY A 207 -34.48 4.55 3.36
N VAL A 208 -34.29 5.09 4.56
CA VAL A 208 -34.88 4.57 5.80
C VAL A 208 -36.42 4.59 5.72
N ALA A 209 -37.02 5.68 5.26
CA ALA A 209 -38.47 5.78 5.10
C ALA A 209 -39.03 4.75 4.12
N VAL A 210 -38.36 4.51 2.99
CA VAL A 210 -38.74 3.47 2.02
C VAL A 210 -38.69 2.08 2.65
N THR A 211 -37.64 1.76 3.42
CA THR A 211 -37.55 0.45 4.09
C THR A 211 -38.64 0.24 5.14
N ILE A 212 -38.99 1.28 5.91
CA ILE A 212 -40.09 1.23 6.88
C ILE A 212 -41.43 1.06 6.15
N TYR A 213 -41.65 1.81 5.06
CA TYR A 213 -42.87 1.71 4.27
C TYR A 213 -43.05 0.32 3.65
N ALA A 214 -42.00 -0.22 3.02
CA ALA A 214 -42.02 -1.56 2.44
C ALA A 214 -42.34 -2.62 3.50
N ARG A 215 -41.76 -2.49 4.70
CA ARG A 215 -42.02 -3.40 5.83
C ARG A 215 -43.48 -3.33 6.32
N ILE A 216 -44.07 -2.13 6.36
CA ILE A 216 -45.47 -1.93 6.74
C ILE A 216 -46.42 -2.45 5.64
N ASP A 217 -46.09 -2.24 4.37
CA ASP A 217 -46.89 -2.71 3.23
C ASP A 217 -46.90 -4.25 3.15
N ASP A 218 -45.75 -4.91 3.33
CA ASP A 218 -45.67 -6.38 3.41
C ASP A 218 -46.50 -6.94 4.58
N TRP A 219 -46.48 -6.26 5.74
CA TRP A 219 -47.31 -6.64 6.89
C TRP A 219 -48.81 -6.52 6.58
N LYS A 220 -49.24 -5.43 5.92
CA LYS A 220 -50.64 -5.24 5.51
C LYS A 220 -51.10 -6.23 4.43
N ARG A 221 -50.17 -6.70 3.58
CA ARG A 221 -50.45 -7.65 2.48
C ARG A 221 -50.35 -9.12 2.89
N GLY A 222 -50.05 -9.42 4.16
CA GLY A 222 -50.02 -10.78 4.69
C GLY A 222 -48.90 -11.66 4.10
N ARG A 223 -47.87 -11.06 3.48
CA ARG A 223 -46.74 -11.79 2.91
C ARG A 223 -45.67 -11.92 3.99
N ARG A 224 -45.53 -13.12 4.56
CA ARG A 224 -44.38 -13.51 5.38
C ARG A 224 -43.38 -14.28 4.54
#